data_AF-A0A150FXG6-F1
#
_entry.id   AF-A0A150FXG6-F1
#
_cell.length_a   1.000
_cell.length_b   1.000
_cell.length_c   1.000
_cell.angle_alpha   90.00
_cell.angle_beta   90.00
_cell.angle_gamma   90.00
#
_symmetry.space_group_name_H-M   'P 1'
#
loop_
_entity.id
_entity.type
_entity.pdbx_description
1 polymer ?
#
loop_
_entity_poly.entity_id
_entity_poly.type
_entity_poly.pdbx_seq_one_letter_code
_entity_poly.pdbx_strand_id
1 'polypeptide(L)'
;MSCKSDVKYNFGRASEYDELVYGSARPGAVGQRCFNPEDKVTVAEVDEWSDHLASHGIRRVVSLLTPSELATYDGPPLHQTLGRRFARAVNVDAKAPGAVETLLAELREAEAAGDKVVVHCWGGGGRTGVALAAWLVRRHGLEPEAAAAAVEKAAVAQGTSRRADVAQLRQFLGLGVAT
;
A
#
# COMPACT_ATOMS: atom_id res chain seq x y z
N MET A 1 -10.48 6.24 -17.07
CA MET A 1 -10.46 4.88 -16.50
C MET A 1 -10.94 4.96 -15.07
N SER A 2 -12.02 4.26 -14.74
CA SER A 2 -12.72 4.37 -13.47
C SER A 2 -11.92 3.66 -12.37
N CYS A 3 -11.35 4.43 -11.44
CA CYS A 3 -10.66 3.97 -10.24
C CYS A 3 -11.64 3.41 -9.18
N LYS A 4 -12.73 2.76 -9.60
CA LYS A 4 -13.77 2.28 -8.70
C LYS A 4 -13.34 0.94 -8.12
N SER A 5 -12.88 0.98 -6.88
CA SER A 5 -12.92 -0.19 -6.00
C SER A 5 -14.35 -0.39 -5.55
N ASP A 6 -14.82 -1.65 -5.55
CA ASP A 6 -16.13 -2.04 -5.03
C ASP A 6 -16.08 -2.33 -3.52
N VAL A 7 -14.87 -2.34 -2.94
CA VAL A 7 -14.64 -2.57 -1.51
C VAL A 7 -14.12 -1.34 -0.79
N LYS A 8 -14.43 -1.25 0.51
CA LYS A 8 -14.05 -0.13 1.39
C LYS A 8 -12.54 0.05 1.41
N TYR A 9 -12.09 1.29 1.23
CA TYR A 9 -10.68 1.70 1.16
C TYR A 9 -9.81 0.91 0.18
N ASN A 10 -10.37 0.27 -0.85
CA ASN A 10 -9.58 -0.56 -1.76
C ASN A 10 -8.73 -1.62 -1.03
N PHE A 11 -9.24 -2.11 0.11
CA PHE A 11 -8.53 -3.02 0.99
C PHE A 11 -8.61 -4.46 0.45
N GLY A 12 -7.46 -5.13 0.34
CA GLY A 12 -7.41 -6.53 -0.06
C GLY A 12 -6.00 -7.11 -0.03
N ARG A 13 -5.90 -8.43 -0.07
CA ARG A 13 -4.64 -9.18 -0.08
C ARG A 13 -3.80 -8.88 -1.32
N ALA A 14 -2.48 -8.98 -1.17
CA ALA A 14 -1.52 -8.79 -2.25
C ALA A 14 -1.74 -9.76 -3.40
N SER A 15 -1.81 -11.07 -3.10
CA SER A 15 -2.04 -12.12 -4.07
C SER A 15 -2.49 -13.43 -3.39
N GLU A 16 -2.69 -14.48 -4.20
CA GLU A 16 -2.92 -15.85 -3.71
C GLU A 16 -1.67 -16.46 -3.05
N TYR A 17 -0.48 -15.91 -3.28
CA TYR A 17 0.77 -16.40 -2.71
C TYR A 17 1.03 -15.91 -1.27
N ASP A 18 0.27 -14.93 -0.79
CA ASP A 18 0.56 -14.24 0.46
C ASP A 18 -0.68 -14.04 1.35
N GLU A 19 -0.58 -14.45 2.62
CA GLU A 19 -1.65 -14.34 3.63
C GLU A 19 -1.49 -13.14 4.58
N LEU A 20 -0.31 -12.52 4.62
CA LEU A 20 0.10 -11.50 5.57
C LEU A 20 0.19 -10.10 4.96
N VAL A 21 0.40 -9.97 3.65
CA VAL A 21 0.58 -8.68 2.97
C VAL A 21 -0.71 -8.23 2.26
N TYR A 22 -1.13 -7.01 2.55
CA TYR A 22 -2.35 -6.39 2.05
C TYR A 22 -2.05 -5.04 1.42
N GLY A 23 -2.90 -4.60 0.49
CA GLY A 23 -2.92 -3.25 -0.06
C GLY A 23 -4.17 -2.49 0.34
N SER A 24 -4.08 -1.17 0.48
CA SER A 24 -5.26 -0.29 0.59
C SER A 24 -5.02 1.09 -0.01
N ALA A 25 -6.09 1.86 -0.15
CA ALA A 25 -6.05 3.31 -0.24
C ALA A 25 -5.70 3.93 1.12
N ARG A 26 -5.34 5.21 1.13
CA ARG A 26 -4.99 5.96 2.33
C ARG A 26 -6.20 6.16 3.29
N PRO A 27 -5.94 6.51 4.55
CA PRO A 27 -6.98 7.10 5.40
C PRO A 27 -7.60 8.35 4.75
N GLY A 28 -8.91 8.55 4.95
CA GLY A 28 -9.66 9.62 4.28
C GLY A 28 -9.98 9.39 2.79
N ALA A 29 -9.76 8.18 2.26
CA ALA A 29 -10.12 7.85 0.87
C ALA A 29 -11.64 7.64 0.65
N VAL A 30 -12.46 7.65 1.71
CA VAL A 30 -13.92 7.61 1.58
C VAL A 30 -14.37 8.93 0.97
N GLY A 31 -14.87 8.89 -0.28
CA GLY A 31 -15.32 10.07 -1.01
C GLY A 31 -14.24 10.79 -1.83
N GLN A 32 -12.96 10.69 -1.45
CA GLN A 32 -11.85 11.36 -2.14
C GLN A 32 -11.17 10.44 -3.18
N ARG A 33 -11.50 10.64 -4.46
CA ARG A 33 -11.06 9.75 -5.56
C ARG A 33 -9.80 10.22 -6.28
N CYS A 34 -9.50 11.51 -6.22
CA CYS A 34 -8.37 12.16 -6.88
C CYS A 34 -7.49 12.85 -5.83
N PHE A 35 -6.24 13.12 -6.16
CA PHE A 35 -5.41 13.98 -5.32
C PHE A 35 -5.91 15.42 -5.45
N ASN A 36 -6.38 15.99 -4.36
CA ASN A 36 -6.62 17.42 -4.21
C ASN A 36 -5.88 17.89 -2.95
N PRO A 37 -4.89 18.79 -3.06
CA PRO A 37 -4.13 19.26 -1.91
C PRO A 37 -4.97 20.09 -0.92
N GLU A 38 -6.12 20.60 -1.35
CA GLU A 38 -7.05 21.35 -0.50
C GLU A 38 -7.95 20.43 0.33
N ASP A 39 -8.12 19.17 -0.08
CA ASP A 39 -8.92 18.20 0.65
C ASP A 39 -8.14 17.74 1.89
N LYS A 40 -8.50 18.31 3.04
CA LYS A 40 -7.92 17.92 4.32
C LYS A 40 -8.50 16.61 4.82
N VAL A 41 -7.63 15.79 5.40
CA VAL A 41 -7.97 14.53 6.06
C VAL A 41 -7.93 14.76 7.56
N THR A 42 -9.07 14.54 8.19
CA THR A 42 -9.26 14.73 9.62
C THR A 42 -8.74 13.53 10.42
N VAL A 43 -8.47 13.73 11.71
CA VAL A 43 -8.11 12.64 12.63
C VAL A 43 -9.20 11.56 12.68
N ALA A 44 -10.48 11.95 12.63
CA ALA A 44 -11.61 11.02 12.64
C ALA A 44 -11.61 10.08 11.42
N GLU A 45 -11.26 10.59 10.24
CA GLU A 45 -11.11 9.76 9.03
C GLU A 45 -9.89 8.83 9.10
N VAL A 46 -8.84 9.24 9.82
CA VAL A 46 -7.70 8.36 10.12
C VAL A 46 -8.11 7.25 11.07
N ASP A 47 -8.87 7.56 12.12
CA ASP A 47 -9.35 6.59 13.10
C ASP A 47 -10.33 5.59 12.45
N GLU A 48 -11.26 6.05 11.61
CA GLU A 48 -12.22 5.18 10.90
C GLU A 48 -11.51 4.17 9.99
N TRP A 49 -10.50 4.64 9.23
CA TRP A 49 -9.67 3.77 8.40
C TRP A 49 -8.87 2.77 9.26
N SER A 50 -8.31 3.25 10.37
CA SER A 50 -7.49 2.43 11.27
C SER A 50 -8.32 1.30 11.89
N ASP A 51 -9.54 1.60 12.34
CA ASP A 51 -10.46 0.62 12.90
C ASP A 51 -10.92 -0.40 11.86
N HIS A 52 -11.19 0.05 10.63
CA HIS A 52 -11.52 -0.87 9.55
C HIS A 52 -10.39 -1.87 9.30
N LEU A 53 -9.13 -1.41 9.16
CA LEU A 53 -8.02 -2.33 8.91
C LEU A 53 -7.72 -3.23 10.10
N ALA A 54 -7.78 -2.69 11.31
CA ALA A 54 -7.49 -3.47 12.49
C ALA A 54 -8.59 -4.50 12.80
N SER A 55 -9.85 -4.27 12.38
CA SER A 55 -10.88 -5.31 12.43
C SER A 55 -10.62 -6.49 11.49
N HIS A 56 -9.75 -6.32 10.48
CA HIS A 56 -9.23 -7.41 9.62
C HIS A 56 -7.93 -8.03 10.16
N GLY A 57 -7.48 -7.60 11.34
CA GLY A 57 -6.27 -8.08 12.00
C GLY A 57 -4.98 -7.48 11.50
N ILE A 58 -5.02 -6.36 10.76
CA ILE A 58 -3.80 -5.62 10.40
C ILE A 58 -3.12 -5.10 11.66
N ARG A 59 -1.82 -5.38 11.78
CA ARG A 59 -0.98 -4.96 12.92
C ARG A 59 0.09 -3.95 12.53
N ARG A 60 0.45 -3.87 11.24
CA ARG A 60 1.48 -2.97 10.73
C ARG A 60 1.02 -2.19 9.50
N VAL A 61 1.54 -0.98 9.34
CA VAL A 61 1.23 -0.09 8.22
C VAL A 61 2.52 0.43 7.57
N VAL A 62 2.59 0.33 6.24
CA VAL A 62 3.59 0.99 5.40
C VAL A 62 2.90 2.01 4.48
N SER A 63 3.10 3.29 4.76
CA SER A 63 2.62 4.40 3.93
C SER A 63 3.62 4.70 2.82
N LEU A 64 3.13 4.83 1.58
CA LEU A 64 3.91 5.20 0.39
C LEU A 64 3.73 6.67 -0.02
N LEU A 65 3.22 7.48 0.90
CA LEU A 65 2.89 8.89 0.65
C LEU A 65 4.14 9.75 0.58
N THR A 66 4.13 10.72 -0.34
CA THR A 66 5.16 11.76 -0.42
C THR A 66 4.93 12.82 0.68
N PRO A 67 5.93 13.66 1.01
CA PRO A 67 5.76 14.75 1.97
C PRO A 67 4.58 15.68 1.65
N SER A 68 4.35 15.97 0.37
CA SER A 68 3.22 16.80 -0.09
C SER A 68 1.86 16.11 0.13
N GLU A 69 1.80 14.78 0.04
CA GLU A 69 0.58 14.03 0.33
C GLU A 69 0.35 13.88 1.84
N LEU A 70 1.41 13.84 2.65
CA LEU A 70 1.29 13.87 4.11
C LEU A 70 0.81 15.24 4.62
N ALA A 71 1.06 16.31 3.89
CA ALA A 71 0.60 17.66 4.23
C ALA A 71 -0.92 17.86 4.09
N THR A 72 -1.66 16.86 3.57
CA THR A 72 -3.12 16.90 3.52
C THR A 72 -3.77 16.42 4.82
N TYR A 73 -3.01 15.90 5.79
CA TYR A 73 -3.56 15.48 7.07
C TYR A 73 -3.52 16.64 8.06
N ASP A 74 -4.68 16.96 8.63
CA ASP A 74 -4.78 17.94 9.70
C ASP A 74 -4.53 17.25 11.05
N GLY A 75 -3.78 17.94 11.92
CA GLY A 75 -3.47 17.46 13.26
C GLY A 75 -2.09 16.81 13.38
N PRO A 76 -1.92 15.83 14.30
CA PRO A 76 -0.63 15.20 14.54
C PRO A 76 -0.10 14.48 13.30
N PRO A 77 1.23 14.34 13.15
CA PRO A 77 1.82 13.55 12.07
C PRO A 77 1.16 12.17 11.93
N LEU A 78 0.82 11.79 10.70
CA LEU A 78 0.04 10.57 10.41
C LEU A 78 0.57 9.32 11.14
N HIS A 79 1.89 9.12 11.15
CA HIS A 79 2.50 7.96 11.82
C HIS A 79 2.21 7.91 13.34
N GLN A 80 2.11 9.06 14.02
CA GLN A 80 1.75 9.12 15.44
C GLN A 80 0.29 8.73 15.65
N THR A 81 -0.59 9.22 14.77
CA THR A 81 -2.02 8.91 14.80
C THR A 81 -2.25 7.42 14.57
N LEU A 82 -1.57 6.82 13.58
CA LEU A 82 -1.60 5.39 13.31
C LEU A 82 -1.00 4.55 14.46
N GLY A 83 0.03 5.06 15.13
CA GLY A 83 0.68 4.39 16.27
C GLY A 83 -0.24 4.16 17.48
N ARG A 84 -1.41 4.79 17.53
CA ARG A 84 -2.45 4.50 18.55
C ARG A 84 -3.14 3.16 18.32
N ARG A 85 -3.16 2.66 17.08
CA ARG A 85 -3.92 1.46 16.69
C ARG A 85 -3.04 0.30 16.23
N PHE A 86 -1.91 0.60 15.61
CA PHE A 86 -1.02 -0.38 15.00
C PHE A 86 0.27 -0.52 15.81
N ALA A 87 0.81 -1.75 15.86
CA ALA A 87 2.07 -2.02 16.53
C ALA A 87 3.25 -1.31 15.87
N ARG A 88 3.14 -1.05 14.56
CA ARG A 88 4.13 -0.30 13.78
C ARG A 88 3.46 0.42 12.61
N ALA A 89 3.80 1.68 12.42
CA ALA A 89 3.38 2.47 11.27
C ALA A 89 4.56 3.31 10.78
N VAL A 90 4.95 3.12 9.52
CA VAL A 90 6.10 3.80 8.91
C VAL A 90 5.70 4.48 7.61
N ASN A 91 6.38 5.57 7.27
CA ASN A 91 6.26 6.21 5.96
C ASN A 91 7.53 5.98 5.14
N VAL A 92 7.38 5.32 4.00
CA VAL A 92 8.41 5.12 2.99
C VAL A 92 8.03 5.99 1.80
N ASP A 93 8.67 7.16 1.64
CA ASP A 93 8.41 7.98 0.45
C ASP A 93 8.77 7.19 -0.81
N ALA A 94 7.75 6.84 -1.60
CA ALA A 94 7.91 6.01 -2.79
C ALA A 94 8.83 6.62 -3.86
N LYS A 95 9.15 7.92 -3.77
CA LYS A 95 10.05 8.62 -4.68
C LYS A 95 11.47 8.76 -4.13
N ALA A 96 11.71 8.41 -2.87
CA ALA A 96 13.03 8.50 -2.28
C ALA A 96 13.96 7.40 -2.80
N PRO A 97 15.27 7.67 -2.97
CA PRO A 97 16.26 6.61 -3.16
C PRO A 97 16.20 5.61 -2.02
N GLY A 98 16.30 4.31 -2.32
CA GLY A 98 16.25 3.27 -1.29
C GLY A 98 14.84 2.89 -0.82
N ALA A 99 13.79 3.44 -1.43
CA ALA A 99 12.40 3.20 -1.02
C ALA A 99 12.01 1.72 -1.15
N VAL A 100 12.47 1.01 -2.19
CA VAL A 100 12.15 -0.42 -2.37
C VAL A 100 12.81 -1.26 -1.29
N GLU A 101 14.05 -0.99 -0.93
CA GLU A 101 14.80 -1.72 0.09
C GLU A 101 14.15 -1.54 1.47
N THR A 102 13.77 -0.30 1.77
CA THR A 102 13.08 0.06 3.02
C THR A 102 11.71 -0.62 3.10
N LEU A 103 10.89 -0.53 2.05
CA LEU A 103 9.61 -1.23 1.95
C LEU A 103 9.78 -2.74 2.18
N LEU A 104 10.71 -3.38 1.47
CA LEU A 104 10.91 -4.81 1.56
C LEU A 104 11.44 -5.24 2.94
N ALA A 105 12.22 -4.40 3.62
CA ALA A 105 12.67 -4.66 4.98
C ALA A 105 11.47 -4.68 5.95
N GLU A 106 10.59 -3.68 5.86
CA GLU A 106 9.38 -3.60 6.69
C GLU A 106 8.44 -4.79 6.48
N LEU A 107 8.29 -5.25 5.23
CA LEU A 107 7.49 -6.42 4.91
C LEU A 107 8.13 -7.72 5.43
N ARG A 108 9.46 -7.88 5.33
CA ARG A 108 10.17 -9.02 5.93
C ARG A 108 10.03 -9.04 7.44
N GLU A 109 10.13 -7.89 8.11
CA GLU A 109 9.94 -7.82 9.56
C GLU A 109 8.51 -8.16 9.98
N ALA A 110 7.51 -7.75 9.19
CA ALA A 110 6.11 -8.12 9.42
C ALA A 110 5.91 -9.64 9.28
N GLU A 111 6.43 -10.22 8.20
CA GLU A 111 6.38 -11.66 7.97
C GLU A 111 7.08 -12.45 9.09
N ALA A 112 8.29 -12.05 9.48
CA ALA A 112 9.05 -12.70 10.55
C ALA A 112 8.32 -12.67 11.90
N ALA A 113 7.49 -11.65 12.14
CA ALA A 113 6.66 -11.55 13.33
C ALA A 113 5.29 -12.24 13.20
N GLY A 114 4.93 -12.76 12.02
CA GLY A 114 3.59 -13.28 11.74
C GLY A 114 2.51 -12.20 11.73
N ASP A 115 2.90 -10.92 11.60
CA ASP A 115 1.99 -9.79 11.62
C ASP A 115 1.41 -9.54 10.23
N LYS A 116 0.08 -9.36 10.14
CA LYS A 116 -0.51 -8.83 8.91
C LYS A 116 -0.12 -7.36 8.73
N VAL A 117 0.35 -7.01 7.54
CA VAL A 117 0.80 -5.68 7.16
C VAL A 117 0.02 -5.15 5.98
N VAL A 118 -0.33 -3.87 6.02
CA VAL A 118 -0.93 -3.15 4.90
C VAL A 118 0.08 -2.19 4.29
N VAL A 119 0.13 -2.14 2.96
CA VAL A 119 0.82 -1.12 2.17
C VAL A 119 -0.21 -0.21 1.53
N HIS A 120 -0.10 1.10 1.74
CA HIS A 120 -1.01 2.04 1.10
C HIS A 120 -0.29 3.16 0.38
N CYS A 121 -0.89 3.67 -0.69
CA CYS A 121 -0.53 4.94 -1.30
C CYS A 121 -1.74 5.88 -1.22
N TRP A 122 -1.91 6.81 -2.16
CA TRP A 122 -3.12 7.64 -2.22
C TRP A 122 -4.37 6.78 -2.50
N GLY A 123 -4.55 6.29 -3.74
CA GLY A 123 -5.73 5.51 -4.14
C GLY A 123 -5.63 4.00 -3.92
N GLY A 124 -4.49 3.49 -3.45
CA GLY A 124 -4.27 2.05 -3.27
C GLY A 124 -4.12 1.25 -4.57
N GLY A 125 -3.99 1.93 -5.72
CA GLY A 125 -3.94 1.31 -7.04
C GLY A 125 -2.52 1.16 -7.60
N GLY A 126 -1.92 2.27 -8.04
CA GLY A 126 -0.64 2.28 -8.78
C GLY A 126 0.58 1.92 -7.92
N ARG A 127 1.05 2.86 -7.08
CA ARG A 127 2.22 2.62 -6.18
C ARG A 127 2.04 1.40 -5.29
N THR A 128 0.83 1.18 -4.77
CA THR A 128 0.51 -0.02 -4.00
C THR A 128 0.64 -1.28 -4.85
N GLY A 129 0.08 -1.32 -6.06
CA GLY A 129 0.22 -2.47 -6.96
C GLY A 129 1.69 -2.81 -7.26
N VAL A 130 2.50 -1.79 -7.58
CA VAL A 130 3.95 -1.95 -7.81
C VAL A 130 4.67 -2.44 -6.56
N ALA A 131 4.39 -1.88 -5.39
CA ALA A 131 4.99 -2.29 -4.11
C ALA A 131 4.67 -3.74 -3.75
N LEU A 132 3.40 -4.15 -3.92
CA LEU A 132 2.97 -5.53 -3.69
C LEU A 132 3.61 -6.49 -4.68
N ALA A 133 3.71 -6.12 -5.96
CA ALA A 133 4.39 -6.95 -6.96
C ALA A 133 5.89 -7.07 -6.67
N ALA A 134 6.55 -5.99 -6.21
CA ALA A 134 7.95 -6.02 -5.80
C ALA A 134 8.20 -6.99 -4.64
N TRP A 135 7.27 -7.05 -3.68
CA TRP A 135 7.29 -8.07 -2.64
C TRP A 135 7.20 -9.48 -3.21
N LEU A 136 6.26 -9.75 -4.13
CA LEU A 136 6.13 -11.08 -4.73
C LEU A 136 7.37 -11.52 -5.50
N VAL A 137 8.01 -10.61 -6.24
CA VAL A 137 9.29 -10.90 -6.91
C VAL A 137 10.35 -11.32 -5.88
N ARG A 138 10.51 -10.53 -4.82
CA ARG A 138 11.61 -10.72 -3.87
C ARG A 138 11.38 -11.86 -2.88
N ARG A 139 10.13 -12.08 -2.46
CA ARG A 139 9.78 -13.07 -1.45
C ARG A 139 9.45 -14.44 -2.05
N HIS A 140 8.78 -14.46 -3.19
CA HIS A 140 8.28 -15.68 -3.80
C HIS A 140 9.02 -16.04 -5.10
N GLY A 141 10.00 -15.23 -5.54
CA GLY A 141 10.84 -15.53 -6.70
C GLY A 141 10.09 -15.46 -8.04
N LEU A 142 8.97 -14.73 -8.10
CA LEU A 142 8.25 -14.54 -9.36
C LEU A 142 9.02 -13.60 -10.29
N GLU A 143 8.91 -13.83 -11.59
CA GLU A 143 9.30 -12.84 -12.60
C GLU A 143 8.39 -11.60 -12.51
N PRO A 144 8.89 -10.38 -12.83
CA PRO A 144 8.13 -9.14 -12.70
C PRO A 144 6.74 -9.17 -13.36
N GLU A 145 6.64 -9.75 -14.55
CA GLU A 145 5.38 -9.89 -15.29
C GLU A 145 4.39 -10.79 -14.55
N ALA A 146 4.87 -11.91 -14.01
CA ALA A 146 4.04 -12.86 -13.26
C ALA A 146 3.60 -12.27 -11.92
N ALA A 147 4.48 -11.54 -11.23
CA ALA A 147 4.17 -10.83 -10.00
C ALA A 147 3.10 -9.75 -10.20
N ALA A 148 3.24 -8.94 -11.26
CA ALA A 148 2.25 -7.94 -11.63
C ALA A 148 0.89 -8.58 -11.93
N ALA A 149 0.88 -9.63 -12.77
CA ALA A 149 -0.34 -10.36 -13.10
C ALA A 149 -1.01 -10.98 -11.87
N ALA A 150 -0.25 -11.52 -10.93
CA ALA A 150 -0.78 -12.10 -9.69
C ALA A 150 -1.47 -11.04 -8.81
N VAL A 151 -0.90 -9.84 -8.68
CA VAL A 151 -1.50 -8.72 -7.94
C VAL A 151 -2.80 -8.26 -8.60
N GLU A 152 -2.80 -8.12 -9.92
CA GLU A 152 -4.00 -7.68 -10.67
C GLU A 152 -5.11 -8.72 -10.65
N LYS A 153 -4.77 -10.01 -10.82
CA LYS A 153 -5.72 -11.13 -10.69
C LYS A 153 -6.36 -11.16 -9.32
N ALA A 154 -5.56 -11.05 -8.26
CA ALA A 154 -6.08 -11.00 -6.90
C ALA A 154 -6.91 -9.75 -6.65
N ALA A 155 -6.58 -8.62 -7.30
CA ALA A 155 -7.35 -7.41 -7.15
C ALA A 155 -8.77 -7.57 -7.73
N VAL A 156 -8.88 -8.11 -8.95
CA VAL A 156 -10.15 -8.44 -9.61
C VAL A 156 -10.98 -9.40 -8.75
N ALA A 157 -10.37 -10.48 -8.25
CA ALA A 157 -11.07 -11.48 -7.43
C ALA A 157 -11.64 -10.90 -6.12
N GLN A 158 -11.05 -9.81 -5.61
CA GLN A 158 -11.45 -9.17 -4.36
C GLN A 158 -12.27 -7.87 -4.56
N GLY A 159 -12.62 -7.51 -5.80
CA GLY A 159 -13.34 -6.25 -6.09
C GLY A 159 -12.52 -4.98 -5.79
N THR A 160 -11.20 -5.12 -5.70
CA THR A 160 -10.24 -4.01 -5.53
C THR A 160 -9.71 -3.56 -6.89
N SER A 161 -9.18 -2.34 -6.96
CA SER A 161 -8.55 -1.78 -8.16
C SER A 161 -7.06 -1.61 -7.94
N ARG A 162 -6.23 -2.44 -8.58
CA ARG A 162 -4.76 -2.35 -8.58
C ARG A 162 -4.22 -2.41 -9.99
N ARG A 163 -3.11 -1.70 -10.22
CA ARG A 163 -2.32 -1.81 -11.45
C ARG A 163 -0.87 -1.89 -11.06
N ALA A 164 -0.20 -2.96 -11.48
CA ALA A 164 1.22 -3.18 -11.26
C ALA A 164 1.93 -3.00 -12.60
N ASP A 165 2.27 -1.75 -12.93
CA ASP A 165 2.95 -1.47 -14.20
C ASP A 165 4.35 -2.11 -14.21
N VAL A 166 4.58 -3.03 -15.15
CA VAL A 166 5.80 -3.86 -15.17
C VAL A 166 7.06 -3.02 -15.38
N ALA A 167 7.00 -1.95 -16.18
CA ALA A 167 8.13 -1.07 -16.40
C ALA A 167 8.48 -0.32 -15.10
N GLN A 168 7.46 0.21 -14.41
CA GLN A 168 7.65 0.83 -13.09
C GLN A 168 8.17 -0.18 -12.05
N LEU A 169 7.67 -1.42 -12.07
CA LEU A 169 8.13 -2.48 -11.18
C LEU A 169 9.62 -2.81 -11.40
N ARG A 170 10.04 -2.98 -12.65
CA ARG A 170 11.44 -3.24 -12.99
C ARG A 170 12.33 -2.10 -12.53
N GLN A 171 11.95 -0.85 -12.83
CA GLN A 171 12.65 0.33 -12.35
C GLN A 171 12.72 0.38 -10.82
N PHE A 172 11.60 0.14 -10.14
CA PHE A 172 11.51 0.17 -8.68
C PHE A 172 12.38 -0.91 -8.04
N LEU A 173 12.54 -2.07 -8.67
CA LEU A 173 13.42 -3.15 -8.21
C LEU A 173 14.89 -2.97 -8.59
N GLY A 174 15.25 -1.93 -9.36
CA GLY A 174 16.59 -1.75 -9.91
C GLY A 174 16.93 -2.78 -11.00
N LEU A 175 15.93 -3.41 -11.62
CA LEU A 175 16.09 -4.31 -12.75
C LEU A 175 16.12 -3.47 -14.03
N GLY A 176 17.15 -3.66 -14.86
CA GLY A 176 17.24 -2.97 -16.16
C GLY A 176 16.02 -3.21 -17.05
N VAL A 177 15.82 -2.34 -18.03
CA VAL A 177 14.78 -2.54 -19.06
C VAL A 177 15.15 -3.79 -19.84
N ALA A 178 14.24 -4.77 -19.93
CA ALA A 178 14.42 -5.90 -20.83
C ALA A 178 14.50 -5.36 -22.26
N THR A 179 15.67 -5.50 -22.89
CA THR A 179 15.94 -5.10 -24.28
C THR A 179 15.19 -5.97 -25.26
#